data_AF-A0A1Z8ULR0-F1
#
_entry.id   AF-A0A1Z8ULR0-F1
#
_cell.length_a   1.000
_cell.length_b   1.000
_cell.length_c   1.000
_cell.angle_alpha   90.00
_cell.angle_beta   90.00
_cell.angle_gamma   90.00
#
_symmetry.space_group_name_H-M   'P 1'
#
loop_
_entity.id
_entity.type
_entity.pdbx_description
1 polymer ?
#
loop_
_entity_poly.entity_id
_entity_poly.type
_entity_poly.pdbx_seq_one_letter_code
_entity_poly.pdbx_strand_id
1 'polypeptide(L)'
;MLPPPPGFSTIIAGIIYGCRVATAQVRAGDPNAHRQDVAVVWDALWASWLISLIIGIPLLGVWSSLSGLLSFMVLTLVITMLYPVFSYYALSWLGLQQRYPSFIITMTWINNFRELLVLVLVLFFANVPAQNLLLLLTPITFWMLWAFWRGASQSLQASGWTGLLMLALLIAVHVMAYVMMALVQSPVSG
;
A
#
# COMPACT_ATOMS: atom_id res chain seq x y z
N MET A 1 6.26 9.65 20.63
CA MET A 1 6.93 8.34 20.65
C MET A 1 6.33 7.49 19.54
N LEU A 2 7.13 6.78 18.74
CA LEU A 2 6.62 5.85 17.72
C LEU A 2 5.95 4.66 18.44
N PRO A 3 4.69 4.32 18.11
CA PRO A 3 4.05 3.15 18.71
C PRO A 3 4.74 1.86 18.25
N PRO A 4 4.71 0.80 19.07
CA PRO A 4 5.31 -0.48 18.73
C PRO A 4 4.62 -1.10 17.49
N PRO A 5 5.29 -2.04 16.80
CA PRO A 5 4.67 -2.77 15.70
C PRO A 5 3.44 -3.56 16.17
N PRO A 6 2.41 -3.71 15.31
CA PRO A 6 1.19 -4.41 15.66
C PRO A 6 1.42 -5.91 15.79
N GLY A 7 0.59 -6.56 16.60
CA GLY A 7 0.52 -8.02 16.65
C GLY A 7 -0.04 -8.63 15.36
N PHE A 8 0.27 -9.91 15.13
CA PHE A 8 -0.16 -10.64 13.93
C PHE A 8 -1.68 -10.68 13.73
N SER A 9 -2.45 -10.76 14.82
CA SER A 9 -3.92 -10.71 14.78
C SER A 9 -4.44 -9.38 14.22
N THR A 10 -3.82 -8.27 14.59
CA THR A 10 -4.14 -6.94 14.04
C THR A 10 -3.84 -6.86 12.55
N ILE A 11 -2.69 -7.43 12.12
CA ILE A 11 -2.31 -7.48 10.71
C ILE A 11 -3.35 -8.26 9.90
N ILE A 12 -3.75 -9.45 10.37
CA ILE A 12 -4.78 -10.25 9.71
C ILE A 12 -6.11 -9.50 9.65
N ALA A 13 -6.56 -8.90 10.76
CA ALA A 13 -7.80 -8.15 10.81
C ALA A 13 -7.79 -6.96 9.82
N GLY A 14 -6.65 -6.28 9.70
CA GLY A 14 -6.42 -5.22 8.73
C GLY A 14 -6.46 -5.71 7.28
N ILE A 15 -5.80 -6.81 6.96
CA ILE A 15 -5.84 -7.43 5.62
C ILE A 15 -7.27 -7.85 5.25
N ILE A 16 -8.00 -8.47 6.19
CA ILE A 16 -9.41 -8.84 5.99
C ILE A 16 -10.24 -7.57 5.72
N TYR A 17 -10.03 -6.50 6.49
CA TYR A 17 -10.69 -5.23 6.23
C TYR A 17 -10.37 -4.70 4.84
N GLY A 18 -9.09 -4.66 4.44
CA GLY A 18 -8.66 -4.25 3.10
C GLY A 18 -9.33 -5.06 1.99
N CYS A 19 -9.41 -6.38 2.15
CA CYS A 19 -10.11 -7.28 1.22
C CYS A 19 -11.62 -6.97 1.17
N ARG A 20 -12.29 -6.81 2.31
CA ARG A 20 -13.73 -6.49 2.38
C ARG A 20 -14.04 -5.14 1.76
N VAL A 21 -13.17 -4.14 1.95
CA VAL A 21 -13.29 -2.84 1.26
C VAL A 21 -13.04 -3.00 -0.23
N ALA A 22 -12.04 -3.77 -0.66
CA ALA A 22 -11.77 -3.99 -2.09
C ALA A 22 -12.93 -4.72 -2.80
N THR A 23 -13.58 -5.65 -2.11
CA THR A 23 -14.68 -6.47 -2.63
C THR A 23 -16.07 -5.87 -2.42
N ALA A 24 -16.18 -4.63 -1.93
CA ALA A 24 -17.47 -3.94 -1.69
C ALA A 24 -18.31 -4.44 -0.52
N GLN A 25 -17.78 -5.34 0.30
CA GLN A 25 -18.53 -5.95 1.40
C GLN A 25 -18.71 -4.99 2.57
N VAL A 26 -17.86 -3.97 2.71
CA VAL A 26 -17.98 -2.90 3.70
C VAL A 26 -17.69 -1.54 3.07
N ARG A 27 -18.24 -0.47 3.65
CA ARG A 27 -17.87 0.89 3.29
C ARG A 27 -16.51 1.25 3.88
N ALA A 28 -15.69 1.92 3.09
CA ALA A 28 -14.44 2.47 3.59
C ALA A 28 -14.68 3.55 4.64
N GLY A 29 -13.86 3.53 5.70
CA GLY A 29 -13.97 4.48 6.82
C GLY A 29 -15.12 4.19 7.79
N ASP A 30 -15.80 3.04 7.67
CA ASP A 30 -16.83 2.62 8.63
C ASP A 30 -16.17 2.19 9.96
N PRO A 31 -16.42 2.90 11.08
CA PRO A 31 -15.84 2.57 12.38
C PRO A 31 -16.32 1.23 12.94
N ASN A 32 -17.47 0.71 12.49
CA ASN A 32 -17.97 -0.60 12.90
C ASN A 32 -17.26 -1.74 12.18
N ALA A 33 -16.72 -1.48 10.98
CA ALA A 33 -15.99 -2.47 10.19
C ALA A 33 -14.52 -2.57 10.62
N HIS A 34 -13.91 -1.45 10.97
CA HIS A 34 -12.53 -1.37 11.46
C HIS A 34 -12.32 -0.06 12.22
N ARG A 35 -11.49 -0.07 13.27
CA ARG A 35 -11.18 1.14 14.04
C ARG A 35 -10.47 2.19 13.15
N GLN A 36 -10.76 3.48 13.41
CA GLN A 36 -10.36 4.61 12.55
C GLN A 36 -9.53 5.66 13.30
N ASP A 37 -8.86 5.27 14.39
CA ASP A 37 -8.06 6.16 15.23
C ASP A 37 -6.58 6.22 14.79
N VAL A 38 -5.86 7.22 15.31
CA VAL A 38 -4.46 7.48 14.93
C VAL A 38 -3.53 6.31 15.23
N ALA A 39 -3.81 5.52 16.27
CA ALA A 39 -3.01 4.32 16.56
C ALA A 39 -3.10 3.30 15.41
N VAL A 40 -4.28 3.14 14.81
CA VAL A 40 -4.51 2.18 13.72
C VAL A 40 -3.88 2.63 12.41
N VAL A 41 -3.69 3.94 12.21
CA VAL A 41 -2.84 4.45 11.11
C VAL A 41 -1.44 3.84 11.22
N TRP A 42 -0.84 3.88 12.42
CA TRP A 42 0.48 3.30 12.64
C TRP A 42 0.49 1.78 12.48
N ASP A 43 -0.54 1.08 12.96
CA ASP A 43 -0.68 -0.37 12.75
C ASP A 43 -0.65 -0.71 11.25
N ALA A 44 -1.38 0.05 10.43
CA ALA A 44 -1.43 -0.16 8.98
C ALA A 44 -0.08 0.11 8.31
N LEU A 45 0.62 1.17 8.72
CA LEU A 45 1.94 1.54 8.17
C LEU A 45 3.02 0.54 8.56
N TRP A 46 3.05 0.11 9.83
CA TRP A 46 3.94 -0.95 10.28
C TRP A 46 3.70 -2.24 9.51
N ALA A 47 2.43 -2.63 9.35
CA ALA A 47 2.07 -3.81 8.58
C ALA A 47 2.53 -3.71 7.12
N SER A 48 2.34 -2.54 6.49
CA SER A 48 2.80 -2.28 5.12
C SER A 48 4.30 -2.46 4.97
N TRP A 49 5.08 -1.86 5.88
CA TRP A 49 6.53 -1.99 5.87
C TRP A 49 6.96 -3.45 6.08
N LEU A 50 6.40 -4.15 7.07
CA LEU A 50 6.72 -5.56 7.33
C LEU A 50 6.37 -6.48 6.15
N ILE A 51 5.20 -6.29 5.52
CA ILE A 51 4.80 -7.04 4.33
C ILE A 51 5.78 -6.78 3.18
N SER A 52 6.15 -5.52 2.95
CA SER A 52 7.15 -5.15 1.95
C SER A 52 8.51 -5.80 2.22
N LEU A 53 8.94 -5.92 3.48
CA LEU A 53 10.18 -6.64 3.83
C LEU A 53 10.06 -8.14 3.55
N ILE A 54 8.97 -8.77 3.98
CA ILE A 54 8.74 -10.22 3.80
C ILE A 54 8.70 -10.57 2.31
N ILE A 55 8.10 -9.72 1.48
CA ILE A 55 8.00 -9.92 0.03
C ILE A 55 9.34 -9.58 -0.65
N GLY A 56 9.90 -8.42 -0.36
CA GLY A 56 11.02 -7.87 -1.12
C GLY A 56 12.36 -8.53 -0.83
N ILE A 57 12.63 -8.94 0.41
CA ILE A 57 13.94 -9.53 0.76
C ILE A 57 14.17 -10.85 -0.02
N PRO A 58 13.24 -11.81 -0.07
CA PRO A 58 13.39 -13.01 -0.90
C PRO A 58 13.42 -12.72 -2.40
N LEU A 59 12.54 -11.84 -2.89
CA LEU A 59 12.41 -11.57 -4.32
C LEU A 59 13.64 -10.89 -4.92
N LEU A 60 14.29 -10.01 -4.16
CA LEU A 60 15.45 -9.23 -4.63
C LEU A 60 16.79 -9.87 -4.25
N GLY A 61 16.80 -11.01 -3.53
CA GLY A 61 18.02 -11.73 -3.18
C GLY A 61 18.97 -10.93 -2.28
N VAL A 62 18.46 -9.95 -1.51
CA VAL A 62 19.28 -8.99 -0.74
C VAL A 62 19.94 -9.61 0.51
N TRP A 63 19.83 -10.94 0.68
CA TRP A 63 20.42 -11.71 1.78
C TRP A 63 21.96 -11.73 1.77
N SER A 64 22.58 -11.42 0.63
CA SER A 64 24.02 -11.58 0.43
C SER A 64 24.87 -10.51 1.13
N SER A 65 24.29 -9.38 1.55
CA SER A 65 25.01 -8.32 2.27
C SER A 65 24.16 -7.59 3.31
N LEU A 66 24.73 -7.38 4.50
CA LEU A 66 24.09 -6.61 5.58
C LEU A 66 23.80 -5.16 5.15
N SER A 67 24.71 -4.54 4.39
CA SER A 67 24.55 -3.18 3.87
C SER A 67 23.40 -3.07 2.87
N GLY A 68 23.24 -4.07 1.98
CA GLY A 68 22.11 -4.14 1.05
C GLY A 68 20.78 -4.30 1.79
N LEU A 69 20.74 -5.19 2.79
CA LEU A 69 19.54 -5.41 3.61
C LEU A 69 19.15 -4.14 4.38
N LEU A 70 20.09 -3.46 5.03
CA LEU A 70 19.82 -2.20 5.73
C LEU A 70 19.34 -1.10 4.78
N SER A 71 19.98 -0.95 3.62
CA SER A 71 19.56 0.01 2.59
C SER A 71 18.13 -0.26 2.12
N PHE A 72 17.79 -1.54 1.90
CA PHE A 72 16.44 -1.96 1.52
C PHE A 72 15.42 -1.68 2.63
N MET A 73 15.76 -1.95 3.90
CA MET A 73 14.88 -1.65 5.04
C MET A 73 14.58 -0.16 5.15
N VAL A 74 15.60 0.68 5.00
CA VAL A 74 15.44 2.15 5.06
C VAL A 74 14.64 2.64 3.85
N LEU A 75 14.96 2.16 2.65
CA LEU A 75 14.29 2.60 1.43
C LEU A 75 12.80 2.24 1.45
N THR A 76 12.46 1.01 1.83
CA THR A 76 11.06 0.59 1.97
C THR A 76 10.34 1.38 3.04
N LEU A 77 10.99 1.69 4.16
CA LEU A 77 10.40 2.55 5.20
C LEU A 77 10.09 3.95 4.66
N VAL A 78 11.03 4.57 3.95
CA VAL A 78 10.83 5.87 3.30
C VAL A 78 9.63 5.80 2.36
N ILE A 79 9.58 4.77 1.51
CA ILE A 79 8.51 4.58 0.53
C ILE A 79 7.13 4.42 1.21
N THR A 80 7.05 3.60 2.27
CA THR A 80 5.82 3.43 3.05
C THR A 80 5.34 4.76 3.65
N MET A 81 6.25 5.67 4.01
CA MET A 81 5.92 6.96 4.61
C MET A 81 5.60 8.07 3.59
N LEU A 82 6.08 7.97 2.34
CA LEU A 82 5.85 9.00 1.33
C LEU A 82 4.36 9.23 1.07
N TYR A 83 3.59 8.16 0.86
CA TYR A 83 2.18 8.30 0.53
C TYR A 83 1.34 8.95 1.64
N PRO A 84 1.44 8.53 2.91
CA PRO A 84 0.80 9.22 4.04
C PRO A 84 1.19 10.70 4.15
N VAL A 85 2.48 11.02 4.02
CA VAL A 85 2.98 12.39 4.13
C VAL A 85 2.38 13.28 3.04
N PHE A 86 2.47 12.87 1.76
CA PHE A 86 1.88 13.65 0.68
C PHE A 86 0.35 13.74 0.80
N SER A 87 -0.30 12.66 1.22
CA SER A 87 -1.74 12.65 1.42
C SER A 87 -2.18 13.61 2.52
N TYR A 88 -1.40 13.75 3.59
CA TYR A 88 -1.69 14.73 4.65
C TYR A 88 -1.72 16.15 4.09
N TYR A 89 -0.70 16.54 3.31
CA TYR A 89 -0.65 17.88 2.71
C TYR A 89 -1.75 18.10 1.68
N ALA A 90 -2.01 17.10 0.81
CA ALA A 90 -3.10 17.18 -0.17
C ALA A 90 -4.46 17.35 0.51
N LEU A 91 -4.75 16.57 1.56
CA LEU A 91 -6.01 16.68 2.30
C LEU A 91 -6.11 17.97 3.11
N SER A 92 -4.99 18.47 3.65
CA SER A 92 -4.97 19.78 4.31
C SER A 92 -5.32 20.90 3.34
N TRP A 93 -4.77 20.86 2.12
CA TRP A 93 -5.05 21.84 1.08
C TRP A 93 -6.52 21.79 0.62
N LEU A 94 -7.12 20.60 0.61
CA LEU A 94 -8.54 20.39 0.28
C LEU A 94 -9.50 20.63 1.46
N GLY A 95 -9.01 20.95 2.66
CA GLY A 95 -9.85 21.12 3.85
C GLY A 95 -10.43 19.82 4.42
N LEU A 96 -9.89 18.66 4.04
CA LEU A 96 -10.36 17.32 4.40
C LEU A 96 -9.47 16.61 5.44
N GLN A 97 -8.62 17.36 6.16
CA GLN A 97 -7.66 16.82 7.11
C GLN A 97 -8.29 15.92 8.20
N GLN A 98 -9.53 16.22 8.63
CA GLN A 98 -10.24 15.41 9.63
C GLN A 98 -10.53 13.98 9.16
N ARG A 99 -10.52 13.74 7.85
CA ARG A 99 -10.72 12.42 7.23
C ARG A 99 -9.42 11.63 7.04
N TYR A 100 -8.28 12.24 7.36
CA TYR A 100 -6.97 11.64 7.15
C TYR A 100 -6.83 10.23 7.77
N PRO A 101 -7.20 9.98 9.05
CA PRO A 101 -7.05 8.65 9.63
C PRO A 101 -7.82 7.59 8.85
N SER A 102 -9.11 7.85 8.59
CA SER A 102 -9.96 6.91 7.86
C SER A 102 -9.49 6.64 6.44
N PHE A 103 -8.97 7.68 5.79
CA PHE A 103 -8.41 7.59 4.47
C PHE A 103 -7.13 6.74 4.44
N ILE A 104 -6.14 7.06 5.27
CA ILE A 104 -4.86 6.32 5.28
C ILE A 104 -5.06 4.88 5.70
N ILE A 105 -5.84 4.61 6.75
CA ILE A 105 -6.15 3.25 7.18
C ILE A 105 -6.75 2.45 6.03
N THR A 106 -7.74 3.01 5.34
CA THR A 106 -8.38 2.37 4.19
C THR A 106 -7.38 2.09 3.08
N MET A 107 -6.66 3.12 2.62
CA MET A 107 -5.78 3.00 1.47
C MET A 107 -4.61 2.05 1.75
N THR A 108 -4.02 2.13 2.94
CA THR A 108 -2.91 1.26 3.34
C THR A 108 -3.36 -0.19 3.48
N TRP A 109 -4.53 -0.49 4.04
CA TRP A 109 -5.00 -1.87 4.12
C TRP A 109 -5.40 -2.46 2.77
N ILE A 110 -6.01 -1.68 1.86
CA ILE A 110 -6.23 -2.12 0.47
C ILE A 110 -4.88 -2.40 -0.21
N ASN A 111 -3.87 -1.55 0.02
CA ASN A 111 -2.53 -1.73 -0.51
C ASN A 111 -1.85 -3.00 0.02
N ASN A 112 -1.91 -3.24 1.32
CA ASN A 112 -1.35 -4.44 1.95
C ASN A 112 -2.02 -5.71 1.41
N PHE A 113 -3.34 -5.68 1.25
CA PHE A 113 -4.07 -6.77 0.60
C PHE A 113 -3.61 -6.98 -0.86
N ARG A 114 -3.46 -5.91 -1.65
CA ARG A 114 -2.96 -5.97 -3.02
C ARG A 114 -1.58 -6.62 -3.10
N GLU A 115 -0.65 -6.24 -2.23
CA GLU A 115 0.71 -6.78 -2.22
C GLU A 115 0.71 -8.29 -1.98
N LEU A 116 -0.08 -8.76 -1.02
CA LEU A 116 -0.25 -10.19 -0.77
C LEU A 116 -0.93 -10.91 -1.94
N LEU A 117 -1.95 -10.29 -2.54
CA LEU A 117 -2.61 -10.83 -3.72
C LEU A 117 -1.63 -10.99 -4.87
N VAL A 118 -0.82 -9.97 -5.16
CA VAL A 118 0.21 -10.02 -6.20
C VAL A 118 1.25 -11.10 -5.89
N LEU A 119 1.72 -11.21 -4.65
CA LEU A 119 2.63 -12.27 -4.25
C LEU A 119 2.03 -13.66 -4.54
N VAL A 120 0.80 -13.90 -4.10
CA VAL A 120 0.11 -15.17 -4.34
C VAL A 120 0.01 -15.45 -5.84
N LEU A 121 -0.41 -14.47 -6.64
CA LEU A 121 -0.51 -14.63 -8.09
C LEU A 121 0.85 -14.93 -8.73
N VAL A 122 1.92 -14.23 -8.34
CA VAL A 122 3.26 -14.48 -8.86
C VAL A 122 3.74 -15.89 -8.50
N LEU A 123 3.49 -16.36 -7.28
CA LEU A 123 3.87 -17.71 -6.88
C LEU A 123 3.07 -18.80 -7.62
N PHE A 124 1.76 -18.61 -7.79
CA PHE A 124 0.90 -19.58 -8.51
C PHE A 124 1.20 -19.62 -10.01
N PHE A 125 1.51 -18.48 -10.62
CA PHE A 125 1.72 -18.35 -12.06
C PHE A 125 3.19 -18.18 -12.44
N ALA A 126 4.14 -18.57 -11.58
CA ALA A 126 5.57 -18.40 -11.79
C ALA A 126 6.07 -19.03 -13.11
N ASN A 127 5.42 -20.10 -13.58
CA ASN A 127 5.78 -20.82 -14.81
C ASN A 127 4.97 -20.38 -16.04
N VAL A 128 4.08 -19.39 -15.91
CA VAL A 128 3.24 -18.91 -17.02
C VAL A 128 4.01 -17.87 -17.83
N PRO A 129 3.98 -17.94 -19.18
CA PRO A 129 4.59 -16.92 -20.02
C PRO A 129 4.06 -15.52 -19.69
N ALA A 130 4.94 -14.52 -19.72
CA ALA A 130 4.62 -13.14 -19.33
C ALA A 130 3.36 -12.59 -20.05
N GLN A 131 3.17 -12.92 -21.33
CA GLN A 131 2.00 -12.49 -22.10
C GLN A 131 0.68 -13.00 -21.50
N ASN A 132 0.64 -14.26 -21.07
CA ASN A 132 -0.54 -14.86 -20.44
C ASN A 132 -0.75 -14.32 -19.03
N LEU A 133 0.35 -14.05 -18.30
CA LEU A 133 0.29 -13.41 -16.99
C LEU A 133 -0.31 -12.00 -17.09
N LEU A 134 0.09 -11.21 -18.10
CA LEU A 134 -0.46 -9.87 -18.34
C LEU A 134 -1.98 -9.91 -18.60
N LEU A 135 -2.45 -10.85 -19.41
CA LEU A 135 -3.89 -11.03 -19.65
C LEU A 135 -4.66 -11.34 -18.35
N LEU A 136 -4.07 -12.13 -17.45
CA LEU A 136 -4.67 -12.48 -16.17
C LEU A 136 -4.61 -11.33 -15.15
N LEU A 137 -3.50 -10.58 -15.12
CA LEU A 137 -3.30 -9.45 -14.19
C LEU A 137 -4.09 -8.20 -14.60
N THR A 138 -4.42 -8.03 -15.87
CA THR A 138 -5.17 -6.87 -16.38
C THR A 138 -6.52 -6.66 -15.66
N PRO A 139 -7.45 -7.64 -15.62
CA PRO A 139 -8.73 -7.45 -14.91
C PRO A 139 -8.54 -7.22 -13.41
N ILE A 140 -7.54 -7.86 -12.80
CA ILE A 140 -7.20 -7.66 -11.38
C ILE A 140 -6.72 -6.23 -11.15
N THR A 141 -5.91 -5.69 -12.06
CA THR A 141 -5.42 -4.31 -12.00
C THR A 141 -6.58 -3.31 -12.09
N PHE A 142 -7.50 -3.49 -13.03
CA PHE A 142 -8.69 -2.63 -13.14
C PHE A 142 -9.57 -2.70 -11.88
N TRP A 143 -9.78 -3.90 -11.34
CA TRP A 143 -10.52 -4.08 -10.10
C TRP A 143 -9.84 -3.37 -8.92
N MET A 144 -8.52 -3.47 -8.81
CA MET A 144 -7.76 -2.79 -7.77
C MET A 144 -7.81 -1.26 -7.92
N LEU A 145 -7.68 -0.72 -9.14
CA LEU A 145 -7.83 0.71 -9.40
C LEU A 145 -9.22 1.22 -8.98
N TRP A 146 -10.27 0.46 -9.33
CA TRP A 146 -11.63 0.76 -8.89
C TRP A 146 -11.77 0.69 -7.37
N ALA A 147 -11.19 -0.32 -6.72
CA ALA A 147 -11.22 -0.50 -5.27
C ALA A 147 -10.55 0.67 -4.54
N PHE A 148 -9.38 1.12 -5.00
CA PHE A 148 -8.69 2.28 -4.45
C PHE A 148 -9.47 3.58 -4.67
N TRP A 149 -9.94 3.83 -5.90
CA TRP A 149 -10.72 5.03 -6.21
C TRP A 149 -11.96 5.14 -5.32
N ARG A 150 -12.70 4.03 -5.19
CA ARG A 150 -13.90 3.98 -4.35
C ARG A 150 -13.56 4.08 -2.87
N GLY A 151 -12.54 3.35 -2.41
CA GLY A 151 -12.07 3.39 -1.02
C GLY A 151 -11.67 4.80 -0.60
N ALA A 152 -10.92 5.50 -1.45
CA ALA A 152 -10.58 6.91 -1.29
C ALA A 152 -11.82 7.80 -1.21
N SER A 153 -12.72 7.71 -2.20
CA SER A 153 -13.93 8.55 -2.26
C SER A 153 -14.83 8.36 -1.03
N GLN A 154 -15.03 7.11 -0.61
CA GLN A 154 -15.87 6.75 0.53
C GLN A 154 -15.25 7.18 1.87
N SER A 155 -13.96 6.89 2.10
CA SER A 155 -13.28 7.26 3.35
C SER A 155 -13.15 8.77 3.54
N LEU A 156 -13.03 9.52 2.44
CA LEU A 156 -13.01 10.98 2.45
C LEU A 156 -14.41 11.60 2.56
N GLN A 157 -15.48 10.81 2.33
CA GLN A 157 -16.86 11.30 2.22
C GLN A 157 -16.97 12.48 1.23
N ALA A 158 -16.20 12.39 0.14
CA ALA A 158 -16.04 13.46 -0.84
C ALA A 158 -16.47 12.99 -2.24
N SER A 159 -16.40 13.90 -3.21
CA SER A 159 -16.71 13.59 -4.60
C SER A 159 -15.77 12.52 -5.17
N GLY A 160 -16.25 11.77 -6.17
CA GLY A 160 -15.43 10.79 -6.89
C GLY A 160 -14.17 11.39 -7.53
N TRP A 161 -14.19 12.69 -7.87
CA TRP A 161 -13.02 13.43 -8.36
C TRP A 161 -11.92 13.57 -7.33
N THR A 162 -12.30 13.77 -6.06
CA THR A 162 -11.33 13.82 -4.96
C THR A 162 -10.66 12.46 -4.78
N GLY A 163 -11.44 11.38 -4.82
CA GLY A 163 -10.89 10.02 -4.78
C GLY A 163 -9.98 9.72 -5.97
N LEU A 164 -10.31 10.22 -7.16
CA LEU A 164 -9.48 10.07 -8.36
C LEU A 164 -8.14 10.82 -8.21
N LEU A 165 -8.15 12.04 -7.68
CA LEU A 165 -6.93 12.81 -7.40
C LEU A 165 -6.03 12.08 -6.40
N MET A 166 -6.60 11.50 -5.35
CA MET A 166 -5.85 10.74 -4.36
C MET A 166 -5.30 9.41 -4.89
N LEU A 167 -6.02 8.78 -5.83
CA LEU A 167 -5.52 7.62 -6.57
C LEU A 167 -4.37 8.03 -7.51
N ALA A 168 -4.49 9.15 -8.22
CA ALA A 168 -3.41 9.66 -9.05
C ALA A 168 -2.15 9.96 -8.22
N LEU A 169 -2.32 10.53 -7.03
CA LEU A 169 -1.24 10.73 -6.06
C LEU A 169 -0.60 9.40 -5.64
N LEU A 170 -1.41 8.38 -5.35
CA LEU A 170 -0.91 7.03 -5.00
C LEU A 170 -0.03 6.47 -6.12
N ILE A 171 -0.50 6.56 -7.36
CA ILE A 171 0.23 6.09 -8.55
C ILE A 171 1.54 6.87 -8.69
N ALA A 172 1.51 8.20 -8.60
CA ALA A 172 2.70 9.05 -8.69
C ALA A 172 3.75 8.67 -7.62
N VAL A 173 3.34 8.44 -6.37
CA VAL A 173 4.24 7.99 -5.31
C VAL A 173 4.83 6.61 -5.60
N HIS A 174 4.04 5.67 -6.14
CA HIS A 174 4.55 4.35 -6.53
C HIS A 174 5.55 4.43 -7.68
N VAL A 175 5.29 5.26 -8.69
CA VAL A 175 6.23 5.50 -9.80
C VAL A 175 7.53 6.11 -9.27
N MET A 176 7.44 7.10 -8.38
CA MET A 176 8.63 7.69 -7.75
C MET A 176 9.43 6.64 -6.96
N ALA A 177 8.75 5.81 -6.16
CA ALA A 177 9.36 4.72 -5.42
C ALA A 177 10.10 3.72 -6.35
N TYR A 178 9.48 3.35 -7.47
CA TYR A 178 10.09 2.50 -8.47
C TYR A 178 11.36 3.12 -9.08
N VAL A 179 11.29 4.41 -9.45
CA VAL A 179 12.45 5.15 -9.97
C VAL A 179 13.57 5.21 -8.93
N MET A 180 13.26 5.47 -7.67
CA MET A 180 14.25 5.48 -6.58
C MET A 180 14.93 4.11 -6.42
N MET A 181 14.16 3.01 -6.45
CA MET A 181 14.73 1.66 -6.39
C MET A 181 15.63 1.36 -7.60
N ALA A 182 15.20 1.75 -8.81
CA ALA A 182 15.98 1.53 -10.03
C ALA A 182 17.31 2.32 -10.03
N LEU A 183 17.30 3.55 -9.53
CA LEU A 183 18.51 4.37 -9.39
C LEU A 183 19.50 3.78 -8.37
N VAL A 184 18.99 3.23 -7.25
CA VAL A 184 19.83 2.60 -6.22
C VAL A 184 20.43 1.27 -6.69
N GLN A 185 19.74 0.54 -7.57
CA GLN A 185 20.20 -0.76 -8.10
C GLN A 185 21.04 -0.64 -9.38
N SER A 186 21.12 0.55 -9.99
CA SER A 186 21.97 0.77 -11.15
C SER A 186 23.44 0.61 -10.74
N PRO A 187 24.20 -0.31 -11.35
CA PRO A 187 25.60 -0.46 -11.00
C PRO A 187 26.31 0.85 -11.32
N VAL A 188 27.00 1.41 -10.32
CA VAL A 188 28.00 2.45 -10.59
C VAL A 188 29.05 1.78 -11.47
N SER A 189 28.92 1.95 -12.78
CA SER A 189 29.97 1.64 -13.74
C SER A 189 31.12 2.61 -13.50
N GLY A 190 32.00 2.23 -12.57
CA GLY A 190 33.31 2.82 -12.33
C GLY A 190 34.38 1.98 -13.00
#